data_AF-A0A6J3LTU0-F1
#
_entry.id   AF-A0A6J3LTU0-F1
#
_cell.length_a   1.000
_cell.length_b   1.000
_cell.length_c   1.000
_cell.angle_alpha   90.00
_cell.angle_beta   90.00
_cell.angle_gamma   90.00
#
_symmetry.space_group_name_H-M   'P 1'
#
loop_
_entity.id
_entity.type
_entity.pdbx_description
1 polymer ?
#
loop_
_entity_poly.entity_id
_entity_poly.type
_entity_poly.pdbx_seq_one_letter_code
_entity_poly.pdbx_strand_id
1 'polypeptide(L)'
;MRRQAPIATLLYNHIFPEPKQGDPQNFSTHLARNLVPEVRIEVNLYYGDLNSAEARYPGLNYCHRAHRMRLGRFPHHRRLFDAFDELRITDSEIQEFCNWEGTKSARERYEKDEGIKVLDTTGDEIGAYRDPREFNPRDRQNRRCSIIRKTEISVTTERESATENAARLRHMAEVRERRNASVRRRINQRIIAAWEQRQGHNLPPEIEQYLKEQPEQ
;
A
#
# COMPACT_ATOMS: atom_id res chain seq x y z
N MET A 1 -8.85 7.76 -37.24
CA MET A 1 -7.90 7.03 -38.12
C MET A 1 -7.72 5.65 -37.54
N ARG A 2 -7.92 4.57 -38.31
CA ARG A 2 -7.64 3.21 -37.83
C ARG A 2 -6.18 2.88 -38.09
N ARG A 3 -5.46 2.38 -37.09
CA ARG A 3 -4.06 1.93 -37.23
C ARG A 3 -3.99 0.76 -38.23
N GLN A 4 -2.90 0.68 -38.99
CA GLN A 4 -2.70 -0.39 -39.98
C GLN A 4 -2.30 -1.73 -39.33
N ALA A 5 -1.58 -1.68 -38.20
CA ALA A 5 -1.20 -2.87 -37.45
C ALA A 5 -2.13 -3.08 -36.23
N PRO A 6 -2.49 -4.34 -35.89
CA PRO A 6 -3.23 -4.65 -34.68
C PRO A 6 -2.52 -4.15 -33.42
N ILE A 7 -3.28 -3.56 -32.50
CA ILE A 7 -2.76 -2.99 -31.24
C ILE A 7 -1.99 -4.05 -30.43
N ALA A 8 -2.50 -5.29 -30.38
CA ALA A 8 -1.85 -6.41 -29.70
C ALA A 8 -0.40 -6.63 -30.18
N THR A 9 -0.18 -6.61 -31.49
CA THR A 9 1.13 -6.82 -32.11
C THR A 9 2.05 -5.63 -31.86
N LEU A 10 1.53 -4.41 -31.98
CA LEU A 10 2.29 -3.18 -31.70
C LEU A 10 2.78 -3.15 -30.25
N LEU A 11 1.90 -3.44 -29.29
CA LEU A 11 2.25 -3.48 -27.87
C LEU A 11 3.24 -4.59 -27.56
N TYR A 12 3.02 -5.78 -28.10
CA TYR A 12 3.93 -6.90 -27.86
C TYR A 12 5.35 -6.60 -28.34
N ASN A 13 5.50 -6.08 -29.57
CA ASN A 13 6.80 -5.71 -30.12
C ASN A 13 7.47 -4.57 -29.33
N HIS A 14 6.68 -3.67 -28.76
CA HIS A 14 7.18 -2.57 -27.95
C HIS A 14 7.63 -3.02 -26.55
N ILE A 15 6.88 -3.92 -25.91
CA ILE A 15 7.18 -4.43 -24.57
C ILE A 15 8.33 -5.47 -24.61
N PHE A 16 8.40 -6.25 -25.68
CA PHE A 16 9.40 -7.30 -25.91
C PHE A 16 10.11 -7.08 -27.26
N PRO A 17 10.98 -6.06 -27.36
CA PRO A 17 11.73 -5.81 -28.60
C PRO A 17 12.71 -6.94 -28.93
N GLU A 18 13.26 -7.60 -27.91
CA GLU A 18 14.16 -8.76 -28.02
C GLU A 18 13.67 -9.89 -27.10
N PRO A 19 12.70 -10.71 -27.53
CA PRO A 19 12.10 -11.74 -26.70
C PRO A 19 13.12 -12.84 -26.38
N LYS A 20 13.31 -13.12 -25.09
CA LYS A 20 14.17 -14.21 -24.59
C LYS A 20 13.41 -15.53 -24.51
N GLN A 21 14.13 -16.65 -24.34
CA GLN A 21 13.54 -17.99 -24.28
C GLN A 21 12.49 -18.19 -23.16
N GLY A 22 12.51 -17.35 -22.11
CA GLY A 22 11.51 -17.36 -21.03
C GLY A 22 10.32 -16.40 -21.22
N ASP A 23 10.36 -15.55 -22.25
CA ASP A 23 9.33 -14.54 -22.47
C ASP A 23 8.07 -15.12 -23.13
N PRO A 24 6.88 -14.53 -22.90
CA PRO A 24 5.66 -14.95 -23.57
C PRO A 24 5.78 -14.78 -25.08
N GLN A 25 5.31 -15.72 -25.89
CA GLN A 25 5.47 -15.69 -27.36
C GLN A 25 4.63 -14.63 -28.09
N ASN A 26 3.54 -14.17 -27.47
CA ASN A 26 2.63 -13.18 -28.03
C ASN A 26 1.88 -12.45 -26.91
N PHE A 27 1.12 -11.40 -27.26
CA PHE A 27 0.38 -10.62 -26.28
C PHE A 27 -0.63 -11.45 -25.48
N SER A 28 -1.31 -12.43 -26.11
CA SER A 28 -2.28 -13.29 -25.42
C SER A 28 -1.63 -14.13 -24.32
N THR A 29 -0.45 -14.71 -24.60
CA THR A 29 0.34 -15.43 -23.60
C THR A 29 0.84 -14.50 -22.50
N HIS A 30 1.24 -13.27 -22.83
CA HIS A 30 1.64 -12.26 -21.85
C HIS A 30 0.47 -11.87 -20.93
N LEU A 31 -0.71 -11.66 -21.52
CA LEU A 31 -1.94 -11.35 -20.82
C LEU A 31 -2.30 -12.44 -19.81
N ALA A 32 -2.36 -13.69 -20.25
CA ALA A 32 -2.76 -14.82 -19.41
C ALA A 32 -1.75 -15.13 -18.30
N ARG A 33 -0.44 -15.06 -18.60
CA ARG A 33 0.62 -15.41 -17.63
C ARG A 33 0.93 -14.30 -16.64
N ASN A 34 0.77 -13.04 -17.04
CA ASN A 34 1.30 -11.91 -16.28
C ASN A 34 0.22 -10.90 -15.89
N LEU A 35 -0.50 -10.33 -16.86
CA LEU A 35 -1.44 -9.24 -16.58
C LEU A 35 -2.68 -9.73 -15.79
N VAL A 36 -3.34 -10.80 -16.21
CA VAL A 36 -4.53 -11.31 -15.49
C VAL A 36 -4.21 -11.67 -14.03
N PRO A 37 -3.09 -12.37 -13.72
CA PRO A 37 -2.67 -12.58 -12.34
C PRO A 37 -2.44 -11.30 -11.54
N GLU A 38 -1.80 -10.28 -12.13
CA GLU A 38 -1.61 -8.98 -11.46
C GLU A 38 -2.95 -8.30 -11.14
N VAL A 39 -3.93 -8.33 -12.06
CA VAL A 39 -5.29 -7.85 -11.81
C VAL A 39 -5.93 -8.59 -10.64
N ARG A 40 -5.81 -9.92 -10.60
CA ARG A 40 -6.38 -10.73 -9.51
C ARG A 40 -5.78 -10.39 -8.15
N ILE A 41 -4.47 -10.15 -8.09
CA ILE A 41 -3.80 -9.69 -6.87
C ILE A 41 -4.34 -8.33 -6.45
N GLU A 42 -4.45 -7.38 -7.37
CA GLU A 42 -4.99 -6.04 -7.08
C GLU A 42 -6.43 -6.09 -6.53
N VAL A 43 -7.29 -6.88 -7.16
CA VAL A 43 -8.69 -7.05 -6.75
C VAL A 43 -8.77 -7.66 -5.36
N ASN A 44 -7.98 -8.71 -5.10
CA ASN A 44 -7.94 -9.36 -3.80
C ASN A 44 -7.41 -8.40 -2.70
N LEU A 45 -6.41 -7.58 -3.01
CA LEU A 45 -5.90 -6.56 -2.08
C LEU A 45 -6.89 -5.43 -1.83
N TYR A 46 -7.72 -5.10 -2.81
CA TYR A 46 -8.65 -3.98 -2.71
C TYR A 46 -9.96 -4.34 -2.01
N TYR A 47 -10.58 -5.45 -2.40
CA TYR A 47 -11.87 -5.89 -1.85
C TYR A 47 -11.74 -6.87 -0.69
N GLY A 48 -10.58 -7.53 -0.54
CA GLY A 48 -10.35 -8.55 0.48
C GLY A 48 -10.99 -9.91 0.17
N ASP A 49 -12.27 -9.93 -0.20
CA ASP A 49 -13.01 -11.13 -0.60
C ASP A 49 -13.45 -11.07 -2.07
N LEU A 50 -13.23 -12.18 -2.79
CA LEU A 50 -13.57 -12.35 -4.23
C LEU A 50 -15.01 -12.86 -4.45
N ASN A 51 -15.76 -13.12 -3.38
CA ASN A 51 -17.13 -13.64 -3.49
C ASN A 51 -18.17 -12.58 -3.86
N SER A 52 -17.87 -11.29 -3.65
CA SER A 52 -18.79 -10.22 -4.01
C SER A 52 -18.88 -10.04 -5.53
N ALA A 53 -20.05 -9.61 -6.02
CA ALA A 53 -20.23 -9.30 -7.44
C ALA A 53 -19.29 -8.17 -7.89
N GLU A 54 -19.06 -7.19 -7.01
CA GLU A 54 -18.14 -6.08 -7.23
C GLU A 54 -16.68 -6.55 -7.38
N ALA A 55 -16.21 -7.50 -6.56
CA ALA A 55 -14.87 -8.04 -6.68
C ALA A 55 -14.71 -8.93 -7.93
N ARG A 56 -15.76 -9.67 -8.32
CA ARG A 56 -15.75 -10.48 -9.55
C ARG A 56 -15.73 -9.63 -10.81
N TYR A 57 -16.42 -8.48 -10.79
CA TYR A 57 -16.53 -7.54 -11.90
C TYR A 57 -16.11 -6.12 -11.48
N PRO A 58 -14.81 -5.91 -11.15
CA PRO A 58 -14.32 -4.67 -10.58
C PRO A 58 -14.31 -3.50 -11.56
N GLY A 59 -14.46 -3.76 -12.86
CA GLY A 59 -14.63 -2.73 -13.88
C GLY A 59 -13.41 -1.81 -14.04
N LEU A 60 -12.19 -2.35 -13.92
CA LEU A 60 -10.95 -1.57 -13.99
C LEU A 60 -10.86 -0.88 -15.36
N ASN A 61 -11.00 0.44 -15.34
CA ASN A 61 -10.84 1.31 -16.49
C ASN A 61 -9.38 1.74 -16.65
N TYR A 62 -8.73 1.28 -17.71
CA TYR A 62 -7.31 1.54 -17.98
C TYR A 62 -7.06 2.97 -18.49
N CYS A 63 -8.08 3.75 -18.79
CA CYS A 63 -7.97 5.19 -19.06
C CYS A 63 -8.11 6.02 -17.77
N HIS A 64 -8.56 5.42 -16.67
CA HIS A 64 -8.77 6.12 -15.42
C HIS A 64 -7.48 6.18 -14.60
N ARG A 65 -7.05 7.40 -14.25
CA ARG A 65 -5.77 7.64 -13.56
C ARG A 65 -5.64 6.87 -12.25
N ALA A 66 -6.69 6.80 -11.43
CA ALA A 66 -6.63 6.09 -10.15
C ALA A 66 -6.37 4.58 -10.34
N HIS A 67 -6.97 3.96 -11.35
CA HIS A 67 -6.73 2.55 -11.67
C HIS A 67 -5.32 2.33 -12.21
N ARG A 68 -4.84 3.22 -13.11
CA ARG A 68 -3.45 3.17 -13.58
C ARG A 68 -2.45 3.28 -12.43
N MET A 69 -2.69 4.15 -11.46
CA MET A 69 -1.81 4.29 -10.29
C MET A 69 -1.79 3.03 -9.41
N ARG A 70 -2.94 2.37 -9.24
CA ARG A 70 -3.06 1.12 -8.47
C ARG A 70 -2.35 -0.03 -9.20
N LEU A 71 -2.73 -0.27 -10.45
CA LEU A 71 -2.16 -1.34 -11.28
C LEU A 71 -0.70 -1.09 -11.67
N GLY A 72 -0.27 0.16 -11.79
CA GLY A 72 1.11 0.54 -12.13
C GLY A 72 2.15 0.18 -11.05
N ARG A 73 1.70 -0.34 -9.89
CA ARG A 73 2.58 -0.96 -8.89
C ARG A 73 3.13 -2.30 -9.37
N PHE A 74 2.41 -2.97 -10.25
CA PHE A 74 2.82 -4.26 -10.78
C PHE A 74 3.71 -4.09 -12.02
N PRO A 75 4.79 -4.89 -12.16
CA PRO A 75 5.77 -4.70 -13.23
C PRO A 75 5.19 -4.77 -14.64
N HIS A 76 4.27 -5.70 -14.91
CA HIS A 76 3.77 -5.91 -16.27
C HIS A 76 2.71 -4.88 -16.65
N HIS A 77 1.81 -4.51 -15.75
CA HIS A 77 0.91 -3.37 -15.97
C HIS A 77 1.64 -2.06 -16.13
N ARG A 78 2.70 -1.81 -15.36
CA ARG A 78 3.52 -0.61 -15.52
C ARG A 78 4.08 -0.51 -16.94
N ARG A 79 4.73 -1.58 -17.42
CA ARG A 79 5.26 -1.64 -18.80
C ARG A 79 4.16 -1.47 -19.85
N LEU A 80 2.98 -2.02 -19.62
CA LEU A 80 1.84 -1.86 -20.51
C LEU A 80 1.37 -0.41 -20.58
N PHE A 81 1.26 0.28 -19.45
CA PHE A 81 0.86 1.69 -19.42
C PHE A 81 1.92 2.60 -20.04
N ASP A 82 3.19 2.36 -19.74
CA ASP A 82 4.31 3.07 -20.37
C ASP A 82 4.25 2.88 -21.91
N ALA A 83 4.00 1.65 -22.39
CA ALA A 83 3.81 1.37 -23.81
C ALA A 83 2.59 2.05 -24.44
N PHE A 84 1.46 2.18 -23.71
CA PHE A 84 0.31 2.95 -24.19
C PHE A 84 0.67 4.41 -24.41
N ASP A 85 1.39 5.00 -23.47
CA ASP A 85 1.73 6.41 -23.48
C ASP A 85 2.79 6.71 -24.55
N GLU A 86 3.80 5.84 -24.70
CA GLU A 86 4.86 5.96 -25.72
C GLU A 86 4.34 5.78 -27.14
N LEU A 87 3.46 4.78 -27.37
CA LEU A 87 2.81 4.55 -28.67
C LEU A 87 1.63 5.50 -28.94
N ARG A 88 1.32 6.38 -27.99
CA ARG A 88 0.19 7.33 -28.02
C ARG A 88 -1.12 6.62 -28.37
N ILE A 89 -1.40 5.50 -27.71
CA ILE A 89 -2.65 4.77 -27.89
C ILE A 89 -3.79 5.61 -27.31
N THR A 90 -4.83 5.85 -28.10
CA THR A 90 -5.95 6.69 -27.67
C THR A 90 -6.85 5.95 -26.68
N ASP A 91 -7.56 6.69 -25.83
CA ASP A 91 -8.45 6.10 -24.82
C ASP A 91 -9.52 5.18 -25.43
N SER A 92 -10.06 5.52 -26.60
CA SER A 92 -11.01 4.66 -27.32
C SER A 92 -10.38 3.35 -27.74
N GLU A 93 -9.16 3.38 -28.26
CA GLU A 93 -8.43 2.18 -28.67
C GLU A 93 -8.06 1.31 -27.46
N ILE A 94 -7.69 1.92 -26.33
CA ILE A 94 -7.43 1.21 -25.08
C ILE A 94 -8.71 0.52 -24.60
N GLN A 95 -9.86 1.21 -24.62
CA GLN A 95 -11.14 0.62 -24.19
C GLN A 95 -11.59 -0.54 -25.07
N GLU A 96 -11.42 -0.44 -26.40
CA GLU A 96 -11.72 -1.52 -27.33
C GLU A 96 -10.77 -2.72 -27.17
N PHE A 97 -9.49 -2.44 -26.89
CA PHE A 97 -8.46 -3.46 -26.72
C PHE A 97 -8.56 -4.21 -25.38
N CYS A 98 -8.85 -3.50 -24.30
CA CYS A 98 -8.92 -4.05 -22.94
C CYS A 98 -10.22 -4.83 -22.72
N ASN A 99 -10.25 -6.09 -23.17
CA ASN A 99 -11.43 -6.94 -23.18
C ASN A 99 -11.31 -8.23 -22.35
N TRP A 100 -10.47 -8.26 -21.33
CA TRP A 100 -10.24 -9.41 -20.43
C TRP A 100 -10.89 -9.27 -19.04
N GLU A 101 -10.88 -10.36 -18.27
CA GLU A 101 -11.39 -10.44 -16.89
C GLU A 101 -10.88 -9.28 -16.02
N GLY A 102 -11.77 -8.66 -15.26
CA GLY A 102 -11.45 -7.54 -14.37
C GLY A 102 -11.47 -6.15 -15.02
N THR A 103 -11.52 -6.04 -16.35
CA THR A 103 -11.59 -4.73 -17.03
C THR A 103 -13.02 -4.17 -17.08
N LYS A 104 -13.14 -2.86 -17.38
CA LYS A 104 -14.41 -2.17 -17.57
C LYS A 104 -15.36 -2.89 -18.55
N SER A 105 -14.83 -3.34 -19.68
CA SER A 105 -15.63 -4.02 -20.72
C SER A 105 -16.13 -5.41 -20.28
N ALA A 106 -15.41 -6.09 -19.38
CA ALA A 106 -15.88 -7.35 -18.80
C ALA A 106 -17.07 -7.10 -17.87
N ARG A 107 -17.04 -6.04 -17.05
CA ARG A 107 -18.18 -5.62 -16.23
C ARG A 107 -19.38 -5.24 -17.09
N GLU A 108 -19.19 -4.38 -18.08
CA GLU A 108 -20.28 -3.93 -18.97
C GLU A 108 -20.96 -5.09 -19.71
N ARG A 109 -20.20 -6.11 -20.12
CA ARG A 109 -20.77 -7.32 -20.73
C ARG A 109 -21.60 -8.11 -19.73
N TYR A 110 -21.07 -8.37 -18.55
CA TYR A 110 -21.81 -9.05 -17.49
C TYR A 110 -23.12 -8.32 -17.13
N GLU A 111 -23.05 -7.00 -16.97
CA GLU A 111 -24.24 -6.19 -16.64
C GLU A 111 -25.30 -6.24 -17.74
N LYS A 112 -24.88 -6.26 -19.00
CA LYS A 112 -25.76 -6.36 -20.15
C LYS A 112 -26.39 -7.75 -20.27
N ASP A 113 -25.59 -8.79 -20.09
CA ASP A 113 -26.01 -10.19 -20.32
C ASP A 113 -26.93 -10.68 -19.18
N GLU A 114 -26.64 -10.31 -17.93
CA GLU A 114 -27.48 -10.66 -16.77
C GLU A 114 -28.61 -9.65 -16.51
N GLY A 115 -28.56 -8.47 -17.12
CA GLY A 115 -29.53 -7.39 -16.88
C GLY A 115 -29.45 -6.78 -15.47
N ILE A 116 -28.33 -6.94 -14.78
CA ILE A 116 -28.08 -6.45 -13.41
C ILE A 116 -26.97 -5.40 -13.46
N LYS A 117 -27.02 -4.38 -12.59
CA LYS A 117 -25.90 -3.44 -12.40
C LYS A 117 -25.04 -3.88 -11.22
N VAL A 118 -23.73 -3.87 -11.40
CA VAL A 118 -22.78 -4.11 -10.30
C VAL A 118 -22.67 -2.82 -9.50
N LEU A 119 -23.12 -2.86 -8.25
CA LEU A 119 -23.05 -1.73 -7.34
C LEU A 119 -21.64 -1.59 -6.78
N ASP A 120 -21.12 -0.36 -6.79
CA ASP A 120 -19.86 0.01 -6.14
C ASP A 120 -20.15 0.26 -4.66
N THR A 121 -19.61 -0.59 -3.79
CA THR A 121 -19.72 -0.47 -2.33
C THR A 121 -18.45 0.15 -1.72
N THR A 122 -17.51 0.57 -2.57
CA THR A 122 -16.26 1.21 -2.15
C THR A 122 -16.58 2.45 -1.32
N GLY A 123 -16.26 2.37 -0.03
CA GLY A 123 -16.40 3.49 0.89
C GLY A 123 -17.74 3.57 1.61
N ASP A 124 -18.65 2.61 1.43
CA ASP A 124 -19.91 2.55 2.19
C ASP A 124 -19.67 2.41 3.70
N GLU A 125 -18.57 1.76 4.09
CA GLU A 125 -18.12 1.66 5.48
C GLU A 125 -17.44 2.94 6.00
N ILE A 126 -17.09 3.88 5.12
CA ILE A 126 -16.41 5.14 5.47
C ILE A 126 -17.48 6.18 5.81
N GLY A 127 -17.74 6.35 7.10
CA GLY A 127 -18.63 7.41 7.58
C GLY A 127 -18.17 8.82 7.20
N ALA A 128 -19.08 9.79 7.30
CA ALA A 128 -18.80 11.19 7.01
C ALA A 128 -17.52 11.69 7.72
N TYR A 129 -16.75 12.52 7.01
CA TYR A 129 -15.55 13.14 7.57
C TYR A 129 -15.88 13.86 8.89
N ARG A 130 -15.13 13.54 9.95
CA ARG A 130 -15.18 14.25 11.23
C ARG A 130 -13.86 14.99 11.45
N ASP A 131 -13.91 16.30 11.73
CA ASP A 131 -12.70 17.09 12.00
C ASP A 131 -11.98 16.53 13.25
N PRO A 132 -10.68 16.17 13.16
CA PRO A 132 -9.85 15.75 14.30
C PRO A 132 -9.85 16.68 15.52
N ARG A 133 -10.24 17.95 15.35
CA ARG A 133 -10.33 18.99 16.40
C ARG A 133 -11.63 18.94 17.19
N GLU A 134 -12.70 18.42 16.60
CA GLU A 134 -13.99 18.23 17.28
C GLU A 134 -13.99 16.99 18.19
N PHE A 135 -12.95 16.17 18.12
CA PHE A 135 -12.79 15.03 19.01
C PHE A 135 -12.50 15.47 20.44
N ASN A 136 -13.36 15.03 21.36
CA ASN A 136 -13.08 15.12 22.79
C ASN A 136 -11.73 14.42 23.07
N PRO A 137 -10.80 15.03 23.81
CA PRO A 137 -9.52 14.42 24.17
C PRO A 137 -9.66 13.01 24.78
N ARG A 138 -10.78 12.73 25.46
CA ARG A 138 -11.10 11.41 26.02
C ARG A 138 -11.35 10.34 24.94
N ASP A 139 -11.98 10.69 23.82
CA ASP A 139 -12.26 9.77 22.70
C ASP A 139 -10.98 9.43 21.92
N ARG A 140 -10.03 10.37 21.87
CA ARG A 140 -8.74 10.19 21.20
C ARG A 140 -7.87 9.12 21.90
N GLN A 141 -7.96 9.02 23.23
CA GLN A 141 -7.29 7.97 24.02
C GLN A 141 -7.85 6.58 23.70
N ASN A 142 -9.18 6.47 23.56
CA ASN A 142 -9.85 5.19 23.28
C ASN A 142 -9.53 4.65 21.88
N ARG A 143 -9.47 5.53 20.87
CA ARG A 143 -9.12 5.14 19.48
C ARG A 143 -7.67 4.70 19.29
N ARG A 144 -6.73 5.28 20.06
CA ARG A 144 -5.32 4.85 20.02
C ARG A 144 -5.13 3.42 20.52
N CYS A 145 -6.05 2.93 21.34
CA CYS A 145 -6.02 1.58 21.89
C CYS A 145 -6.93 0.60 21.13
N SER A 146 -7.77 1.07 20.19
CA SER A 146 -8.79 0.26 19.52
C SER A 146 -8.42 -0.22 18.11
N ILE A 147 -7.19 0.01 17.64
CA ILE A 147 -6.70 -0.61 16.41
C ILE A 147 -6.43 -2.09 16.72
N ILE A 148 -7.50 -2.88 16.72
CA ILE A 148 -7.43 -4.34 16.71
C ILE A 148 -7.01 -4.71 15.28
N ARG A 149 -5.72 -4.95 15.06
CA ARG A 149 -5.27 -5.58 13.81
C ARG A 149 -5.95 -6.94 13.72
N LYS A 150 -6.98 -7.06 12.89
CA LYS A 150 -7.57 -8.35 12.51
C LYS A 150 -6.63 -9.08 11.55
N THR A 151 -5.42 -9.39 12.00
CA THR A 151 -4.55 -10.34 11.32
C THR A 151 -4.60 -11.61 12.15
N GLU A 152 -5.54 -12.49 11.84
CA GLU A 152 -5.49 -13.88 12.32
C GLU A 152 -4.32 -14.55 11.60
N ILE A 153 -3.13 -14.39 12.18
CA ILE A 153 -1.96 -15.16 11.79
C ILE A 153 -1.97 -16.36 12.73
N SER A 154 -2.45 -17.49 12.25
CA SER A 154 -2.29 -18.79 12.90
C SER A 154 -0.81 -19.20 12.80
N VAL A 155 0.03 -18.59 13.63
CA VAL A 155 1.37 -19.11 13.89
C VAL A 155 1.18 -20.41 14.68
N THR A 156 1.49 -21.55 14.07
CA THR A 156 1.80 -22.77 14.81
C THR A 156 3.06 -22.52 15.63
N THR A 157 2.90 -21.92 16.80
CA THR A 157 3.97 -21.81 17.78
C THR A 157 4.18 -23.18 18.39
N GLU A 158 5.33 -23.79 18.10
CA GLU A 158 5.91 -24.76 19.03
C GLU A 158 5.89 -24.12 20.42
N ARG A 159 5.46 -24.86 21.45
CA ARG A 159 5.35 -24.35 22.82
C ARG A 159 6.73 -23.88 23.29
N GLU A 160 7.00 -22.57 23.16
CA GLU A 160 8.16 -21.93 23.78
C GLU A 160 8.10 -22.21 25.29
N SER A 161 9.22 -22.69 25.85
CA SER A 161 9.31 -22.99 27.28
C SER A 161 9.09 -21.72 28.11
N ALA A 162 8.59 -21.86 29.35
CA ALA A 162 8.39 -20.71 30.23
C ALA A 162 9.69 -19.91 30.48
N THR A 163 10.84 -20.57 30.37
CA THR A 163 12.18 -19.98 30.48
C THR A 163 12.56 -19.13 29.28
N GLU A 164 12.27 -19.58 28.05
CA GLU A 164 12.52 -18.81 26.82
C GLU A 164 11.64 -17.55 26.76
N ASN A 165 10.38 -17.70 27.14
CA ASN A 165 9.45 -16.57 27.25
C ASN A 165 9.93 -15.52 28.25
N ALA A 166 10.41 -15.94 29.43
CA ALA A 166 10.96 -15.04 30.43
C ALA A 166 12.25 -14.35 29.95
N ALA A 167 13.14 -15.07 29.25
CA ALA A 167 14.37 -14.51 28.68
C ALA A 167 14.06 -13.47 27.61
N ARG A 168 13.09 -13.74 26.73
CA ARG A 168 12.63 -12.81 25.69
C ARG A 168 12.03 -11.54 26.27
N LEU A 169 11.18 -11.66 27.29
CA LEU A 169 10.60 -10.51 27.99
C LEU A 169 11.67 -9.62 28.64
N ARG A 170 12.69 -10.22 29.27
CA ARG A 170 13.83 -9.49 29.84
C ARG A 170 14.63 -8.75 28.76
N HIS A 171 14.95 -9.43 27.66
CA HIS A 171 15.68 -8.82 26.56
C HIS A 171 14.89 -7.66 25.93
N MET A 172 13.58 -7.82 25.73
CA MET A 172 12.72 -6.75 25.23
C MET A 172 12.66 -5.55 26.20
N ALA A 173 12.62 -5.80 27.51
CA ALA A 173 12.65 -4.74 28.52
C ALA A 173 13.98 -3.96 28.49
N GLU A 174 15.10 -4.67 28.38
CA GLU A 174 16.44 -4.07 28.27
C GLU A 174 16.58 -3.21 27.01
N VAL A 175 16.16 -3.73 25.85
CA VAL A 175 16.18 -2.97 24.58
C VAL A 175 15.31 -1.72 24.68
N ARG A 176 14.16 -1.81 25.36
CA ARG A 176 13.26 -0.68 25.58
C ARG A 176 13.90 0.38 26.47
N GLU A 177 14.59 -0.03 27.53
CA GLU A 177 15.27 0.91 28.42
C GLU A 177 16.46 1.57 27.75
N ARG A 178 17.26 0.83 26.99
CA ARG A 178 18.36 1.38 26.18
C ARG A 178 17.87 2.45 25.21
N ARG A 179 16.73 2.20 24.55
CA ARG A 179 16.08 3.18 23.67
C ARG A 179 15.60 4.41 24.46
N ASN A 180 14.98 4.22 25.61
CA ASN A 180 14.51 5.32 26.47
C ASN A 180 15.67 6.20 26.95
N ALA A 181 16.78 5.59 27.39
CA ALA A 181 18.00 6.29 27.80
C ALA A 181 18.58 7.13 26.65
N SER A 182 18.66 6.56 25.44
CA SER A 182 19.11 7.29 24.25
C SER A 182 18.24 8.51 23.93
N VAL A 183 16.91 8.37 24.02
CA VAL A 183 15.97 9.47 23.80
C VAL A 183 16.13 10.56 24.86
N ARG A 184 16.23 10.18 26.15
CA ARG A 184 16.47 11.13 27.25
C ARG A 184 17.75 11.93 27.03
N ARG A 185 18.85 11.25 26.68
CA ARG A 185 20.15 11.90 26.38
C ARG A 185 20.04 12.93 25.26
N ARG A 186 19.40 12.55 24.15
CA ARG A 186 19.21 13.45 22.99
C ARG A 186 18.33 14.65 23.33
N ILE A 187 17.30 14.47 24.16
CA ILE A 187 16.45 15.58 24.62
C ILE A 187 17.25 16.53 25.51
N ASN A 188 17.99 16.01 26.48
CA ASN A 188 18.81 16.82 27.39
C ASN A 188 19.86 17.64 26.63
N GLN A 189 20.58 17.04 25.68
CA GLN A 189 21.54 17.76 24.83
C GLN A 189 20.89 18.90 24.03
N ARG A 190 19.67 18.68 23.51
CA ARG A 190 18.93 19.73 22.79
C ARG A 190 18.48 20.86 23.73
N ILE A 191 18.10 20.54 24.96
CA ILE A 191 17.71 21.55 25.96
C ILE A 191 18.92 22.44 26.29
N ILE A 192 20.09 21.84 26.55
CA ILE A 192 21.34 22.56 26.82
C ILE A 192 21.68 23.48 25.65
N ALA A 193 21.78 22.94 24.43
CA ALA A 193 22.14 23.71 23.25
C ALA A 193 21.14 24.84 22.92
N ALA A 194 19.83 24.59 23.12
CA ALA A 194 18.82 25.62 22.90
C ALA A 194 18.86 26.72 23.98
N TRP A 195 19.31 26.39 25.19
CA TRP A 195 19.40 27.35 26.29
C TRP A 195 20.65 28.23 26.14
N GLU A 196 21.81 27.65 25.81
CA GLU A 196 23.05 28.37 25.48
C GLU A 196 22.88 29.37 24.33
N GLN A 197 22.07 29.01 23.32
CA GLN A 197 21.81 29.89 22.17
C GLN A 197 20.92 31.09 22.50
N ARG A 198 20.10 31.02 23.56
CA ARG A 198 19.01 31.99 23.79
C ARG A 198 19.41 33.12 24.73
N GLN A 199 20.30 32.88 25.68
CA GLN A 199 20.88 33.90 26.55
C GLN A 199 22.30 33.44 26.90
N GLY A 200 23.32 34.28 26.69
CA GLY A 200 24.73 33.97 26.98
C GLY A 200 25.06 33.85 28.48
N HIS A 201 24.18 33.20 29.26
CA HIS A 201 24.35 32.82 30.65
C HIS A 201 24.68 31.33 30.74
N ASN A 202 25.26 30.89 31.88
CA ASN A 202 25.46 29.48 32.23
C ASN A 202 24.21 28.91 32.91
N LEU A 203 23.94 27.62 32.66
CA LEU A 203 22.73 26.93 33.08
C LEU A 203 22.62 27.03 34.61
N PRO A 204 21.43 27.22 35.21
CA PRO A 204 21.31 27.32 36.65
C PRO A 204 21.96 26.12 37.35
N PRO A 205 22.72 26.32 38.44
CA PRO A 205 23.58 25.27 39.03
C PRO A 205 22.79 24.02 39.44
N GLU A 206 21.54 24.20 39.85
CA GLU A 206 20.61 23.11 40.20
C GLU A 206 20.28 22.21 38.99
N ILE A 207 20.16 22.80 37.80
CA ILE A 207 19.86 22.09 36.56
C ILE A 207 21.13 21.43 36.01
N GLU A 208 22.28 22.10 36.12
CA GLU A 208 23.58 21.50 35.78
C GLU A 208 23.86 20.26 36.61
N GLN A 209 23.65 20.34 37.93
CA GLN A 209 23.85 19.22 38.84
C GLN A 209 22.90 18.07 38.53
N TYR A 210 21.61 18.35 38.30
CA TYR A 210 20.63 17.33 37.91
C TYR A 210 20.97 16.63 36.59
N LEU A 211 21.49 17.36 35.60
CA LEU A 211 21.88 16.80 34.31
C LEU A 211 23.19 16.00 34.40
N LYS A 212 24.10 16.37 35.31
CA LYS A 212 25.38 15.71 35.56
C LYS A 212 25.26 14.46 36.44
N GLU A 213 24.28 14.41 37.33
CA GLU A 213 23.97 13.26 38.18
C GLU A 213 23.19 12.15 37.45
N GLN A 214 22.75 12.37 36.21
CA GLN A 214 22.18 11.29 35.41
C GLN A 214 23.27 10.27 35.06
N PRO A 215 23.11 8.99 35.41
CA PRO A 215 24.15 7.99 35.22
C PRO A 215 24.49 7.84 33.74
N GLU A 216 25.77 7.99 33.39
CA GLU A 216 26.33 7.51 32.14
C GLU A 216 26.40 5.98 32.18
N GLN A 217 25.27 5.32 31.96
CA GLN A 217 25.20 3.89 31.64
C GLN A 217 24.75 3.70 30.19
#